data_AF-A0A926UM73-F1
#
_entry.id   AF-A0A926UM73-F1
#
_cell.length_a   1.000
_cell.length_b   1.000
_cell.length_c   1.000
_cell.angle_alpha   90.00
_cell.angle_beta   90.00
_cell.angle_gamma   90.00
#
_symmetry.space_group_name_H-M   'P 1'
#
loop_
_entity.id
_entity.type
_entity.pdbx_description
1 polymer ?
#
loop_
_entity_poly.entity_id
_entity_poly.type
_entity_poly.pdbx_seq_one_letter_code
_entity_poly.pdbx_strand_id
1 'polypeptide(L)'
;MKLSGVEYQKLVKSIVQAYPTKDDLAQIVMYSLEENIDAIVNSETTTQSIVFNLILWVQARGKLKNLLEIVSQERPDNVELQETIKNLLAKINNANNTSNTNTLQDNQLFQIQSIYCDPEDYIGAIWTHIIPEKENINKEHLITIDWGAYRWQQEKNVPEKGLLLCYLKRNKDFFARLTTVSIIVPKTMNSINYISNETKIIDGYGKDIPSCLQLDINDGWVRREFNFNLMNISSMFAMFDKFKSLIDLINI
;
A
#
# COMPACT_ATOMS: atom_id res chain seq x y z
N MET A 1 0.44 -9.58 9.16
CA MET A 1 -0.74 -10.47 9.22
C MET A 1 -1.97 -9.72 8.70
N LYS A 2 -2.79 -10.33 7.85
CA LYS A 2 -4.03 -9.74 7.32
C LYS A 2 -5.23 -10.39 8.04
N LEU A 3 -6.07 -9.57 8.67
CA LEU A 3 -7.32 -10.01 9.29
C LEU A 3 -8.28 -10.55 8.23
N SER A 4 -8.98 -11.65 8.51
CA SER A 4 -10.12 -12.11 7.71
C SER A 4 -11.31 -11.16 7.88
N GLY A 5 -12.27 -11.17 6.94
CA GLY A 5 -13.45 -10.30 7.02
C GLY A 5 -14.26 -10.47 8.31
N VAL A 6 -14.35 -11.71 8.82
CA VAL A 6 -15.05 -12.01 10.09
C VAL A 6 -14.29 -11.47 11.30
N GLU A 7 -12.96 -11.62 11.33
CA GLU A 7 -12.13 -11.06 12.39
C GLU A 7 -12.15 -9.54 12.38
N TYR A 8 -12.12 -8.96 11.18
CA TYR A 8 -12.22 -7.53 10.97
C TYR A 8 -13.54 -6.98 11.50
N GLN A 9 -14.66 -7.59 11.10
CA GLN A 9 -15.98 -7.19 11.55
C GLN A 9 -16.13 -7.30 13.07
N LYS A 10 -15.63 -8.40 13.66
CA LYS A 10 -15.67 -8.60 15.11
C LYS A 10 -14.85 -7.55 15.85
N LEU A 11 -13.63 -7.27 15.37
CA LEU A 11 -12.76 -6.26 15.96
C LEU A 11 -13.36 -4.84 15.87
N VAL A 12 -13.90 -4.46 14.71
CA VAL A 12 -14.60 -3.18 14.53
C VAL A 12 -15.75 -3.07 15.52
N LYS A 13 -16.62 -4.08 15.58
CA LYS A 13 -17.78 -4.09 16.48
C LYS A 13 -17.35 -3.91 17.94
N SER A 14 -16.36 -4.68 18.39
CA SER A 14 -15.89 -4.63 19.78
C SER A 14 -15.23 -3.30 20.13
N ILE A 15 -14.46 -2.70 19.21
CA ILE A 15 -13.84 -1.38 19.45
C ILE A 15 -14.91 -0.28 19.47
N VAL A 16 -15.88 -0.28 18.55
CA VAL A 16 -16.98 0.70 18.55
C VAL A 16 -17.79 0.63 19.83
N GLN A 17 -18.03 -0.56 20.38
CA GLN A 17 -18.72 -0.72 21.67
C GLN A 17 -17.88 -0.20 22.85
N ALA A 18 -16.55 -0.34 22.80
CA ALA A 18 -15.65 0.08 23.86
C ALA A 18 -15.30 1.58 23.81
N TYR A 19 -15.41 2.20 22.63
CA TYR A 19 -15.14 3.60 22.35
C TYR A 19 -16.32 4.17 21.54
N PRO A 20 -17.43 4.54 22.18
CA PRO A 20 -18.64 4.95 21.48
C PRO A 20 -18.49 6.28 20.72
N THR A 21 -17.60 7.14 21.20
CA THR A 21 -17.39 8.48 20.65
C THR A 21 -16.07 8.59 19.88
N LYS A 22 -16.02 9.53 18.94
CA LYS A 22 -14.80 9.87 18.20
C LYS A 22 -13.70 10.38 19.15
N ASP A 23 -14.06 11.15 20.17
CA ASP A 23 -13.10 11.74 21.11
C ASP A 23 -12.40 10.67 21.96
N ASP A 24 -13.14 9.64 22.40
CA ASP A 24 -12.55 8.51 23.13
C ASP A 24 -11.52 7.76 22.25
N LEU A 25 -11.82 7.64 20.96
CA LEU A 25 -10.92 7.02 19.99
C LEU A 25 -9.73 7.94 19.63
N ALA A 26 -9.93 9.25 19.56
CA ALA A 26 -8.90 10.24 19.29
C ALA A 26 -7.81 10.22 20.37
N GLN A 27 -8.22 10.14 21.64
CA GLN A 27 -7.30 10.09 22.78
C GLN A 27 -6.40 8.86 22.71
N ILE A 28 -6.98 7.67 22.47
CA ILE A 28 -6.17 6.46 22.41
C ILE A 28 -5.24 6.47 21.20
N VAL A 29 -5.70 6.93 20.02
CA VAL A 29 -4.84 7.04 18.83
C VAL A 29 -3.67 7.99 19.06
N MET A 30 -3.91 9.14 19.70
CA MET A 30 -2.86 10.09 20.05
C MET A 30 -1.85 9.51 21.04
N TYR A 31 -2.31 8.92 22.15
CA TYR A 31 -1.40 8.40 23.19
C TYR A 31 -0.66 7.12 22.78
N SER A 32 -1.27 6.33 21.89
CA SER A 32 -0.79 4.98 21.56
C SER A 32 0.04 4.94 20.30
N LEU A 33 -0.35 5.75 19.32
CA LEU A 33 0.21 5.70 17.97
C LEU A 33 0.99 6.97 17.64
N GLU A 34 0.93 7.99 18.51
CA GLU A 34 1.49 9.34 18.36
C GLU A 34 0.95 10.06 17.10
N GLU A 35 -0.30 9.77 16.75
CA GLU A 35 -0.89 10.22 15.49
C GLU A 35 -2.23 10.90 15.76
N ASN A 36 -2.62 11.83 14.89
CA ASN A 36 -3.92 12.46 14.98
C ASN A 36 -4.96 11.60 14.26
N ILE A 37 -6.06 11.26 14.93
CA ILE A 37 -7.15 10.52 14.30
C ILE A 37 -7.70 11.26 13.07
N ASP A 38 -7.78 12.58 13.10
CA ASP A 38 -8.25 13.38 11.96
C ASP A 38 -7.30 13.31 10.76
N ALA A 39 -6.01 13.03 10.97
CA ALA A 39 -5.06 12.80 9.89
C ALA A 39 -5.19 11.39 9.26
N ILE A 40 -5.93 10.50 9.92
CA ILE A 40 -6.14 9.11 9.49
C ILE A 40 -7.53 8.94 8.85
N VAL A 41 -8.52 9.66 9.36
CA VAL A 41 -9.94 9.52 9.00
C VAL A 41 -10.51 10.91 8.73
N ASN A 42 -10.55 11.27 7.45
CA ASN A 42 -11.09 12.53 6.97
C ASN A 42 -12.55 12.33 6.52
N SER A 43 -13.46 13.12 7.11
CA SER A 43 -14.89 13.27 6.74
C SER A 43 -15.87 12.16 7.14
N GLU A 44 -15.46 11.16 7.93
CA GLU A 44 -16.38 10.11 8.38
C GLU A 44 -17.35 10.58 9.46
N THR A 45 -18.62 10.18 9.32
CA THR A 45 -19.71 10.61 10.19
C THR A 45 -20.03 9.61 11.31
N THR A 46 -19.52 8.37 11.24
CA THR A 46 -19.85 7.32 12.21
C THR A 46 -18.61 6.73 12.86
N THR A 47 -18.70 6.42 14.16
CA THR A 47 -17.63 5.74 14.92
C THR A 47 -17.23 4.42 14.28
N GLN A 48 -18.17 3.71 13.64
CA GLN A 48 -17.88 2.47 12.92
C GLN A 48 -16.97 2.68 11.71
N SER A 49 -17.24 3.71 10.88
CA SER A 49 -16.39 4.05 9.73
C SER A 49 -14.99 4.50 10.17
N ILE A 50 -14.91 5.25 11.27
CA ILE A 50 -13.64 5.72 11.84
C ILE A 50 -12.80 4.54 12.34
N VAL A 51 -13.38 3.64 13.13
CA VAL A 51 -12.71 2.43 13.62
C VAL A 51 -12.29 1.52 12.46
N PHE A 52 -13.15 1.39 11.45
CA PHE A 52 -12.83 0.62 10.25
C PHE A 52 -11.58 1.18 9.57
N ASN A 53 -11.53 2.46 9.26
CA ASN A 53 -10.38 3.07 8.57
C ASN A 53 -9.11 3.08 9.46
N LEU A 54 -9.25 3.26 10.77
CA LEU A 54 -8.13 3.15 11.72
C LEU A 54 -7.49 1.75 11.67
N ILE A 55 -8.30 0.68 11.69
CA ILE A 55 -7.79 -0.70 11.62
C ILE A 55 -7.05 -0.94 10.30
N LEU A 56 -7.59 -0.46 9.17
CA LEU A 56 -6.92 -0.52 7.87
C LEU A 56 -5.56 0.18 7.93
N TRP A 57 -5.53 1.38 8.49
CA TRP A 57 -4.33 2.20 8.59
C TRP A 57 -3.25 1.56 9.48
N VAL A 58 -3.60 1.03 10.65
CA VAL A 58 -2.61 0.38 11.52
C VAL A 58 -2.13 -0.94 10.94
N GLN A 59 -2.98 -1.67 10.22
CA GLN A 59 -2.57 -2.88 9.51
C GLN A 59 -1.58 -2.55 8.40
N ALA A 60 -1.83 -1.47 7.65
CA ALA A 60 -0.95 -1.00 6.60
C ALA A 60 0.43 -0.59 7.15
N ARG A 61 0.49 -0.04 8.37
CA ARG A 61 1.75 0.39 9.01
C ARG A 61 2.43 -0.67 9.88
N GLY A 62 1.91 -1.89 9.92
CA GLY A 62 2.41 -2.92 10.84
C GLY A 62 2.20 -2.58 12.32
N LYS A 63 1.43 -1.53 12.64
CA LYS A 63 1.11 -1.07 13.99
C LYS A 63 -0.10 -1.81 14.60
N LEU A 64 -0.68 -2.79 13.90
CA LEU A 64 -1.84 -3.55 14.39
C LEU A 64 -1.60 -4.17 15.77
N LYS A 65 -0.43 -4.78 15.99
CA LYS A 65 -0.11 -5.40 17.29
C LYS A 65 -0.13 -4.37 18.42
N ASN A 66 0.50 -3.22 18.21
CA ASN A 66 0.54 -2.13 19.19
C ASN A 66 -0.87 -1.61 19.50
N LEU A 67 -1.72 -1.42 18.48
CA LEU A 67 -3.11 -1.03 18.70
C LEU A 67 -3.84 -2.06 19.56
N LEU A 68 -3.70 -3.36 19.26
CA LEU A 68 -4.37 -4.42 20.01
C LEU A 68 -3.90 -4.48 21.47
N GLU A 69 -2.60 -4.34 21.72
CA GLU A 69 -2.05 -4.34 23.08
C GLU A 69 -2.58 -3.16 23.91
N ILE A 70 -2.63 -1.96 23.33
CA ILE A 70 -3.02 -0.77 24.07
C ILE A 70 -4.53 -0.73 24.30
N VAL A 71 -5.32 -1.08 23.28
CA VAL A 71 -6.78 -1.23 23.41
C VAL A 71 -7.13 -2.28 24.48
N SER A 72 -6.33 -3.33 24.63
CA SER A 72 -6.49 -4.34 25.69
C SER A 72 -6.16 -3.79 27.09
N GLN A 73 -5.13 -2.94 27.22
CA GLN A 73 -4.73 -2.35 28.50
C GLN A 73 -5.73 -1.29 29.01
N GLU A 74 -6.28 -0.47 28.12
CA GLU A 74 -7.20 0.63 28.46
C GLU A 74 -8.63 0.17 28.80
N ARG A 75 -9.02 -1.02 28.35
CA ARG A 75 -10.37 -1.58 28.55
C ARG A 75 -10.30 -3.02 29.05
N PRO A 76 -9.69 -3.28 30.22
CA PRO A 76 -9.56 -4.63 30.76
C PRO A 76 -10.93 -5.28 31.03
N ASP A 77 -11.94 -4.47 31.33
CA ASP A 77 -13.27 -4.94 31.74
C ASP A 77 -14.19 -5.33 30.56
N ASN A 78 -13.79 -5.05 29.31
CA ASN A 78 -14.58 -5.42 28.13
C ASN A 78 -14.25 -6.84 27.66
N VAL A 79 -14.98 -7.83 28.19
CA VAL A 79 -14.74 -9.27 27.92
C VAL A 79 -14.76 -9.60 26.41
N GLU A 80 -15.73 -9.09 25.64
CA GLU A 80 -15.85 -9.36 24.19
C GLU A 80 -14.63 -8.83 23.42
N LEU A 81 -14.15 -7.64 23.79
CA LEU A 81 -12.95 -7.03 23.22
C LEU A 81 -11.69 -7.82 23.61
N GLN A 82 -11.54 -8.19 24.88
CA GLN A 82 -10.38 -8.96 25.36
C GLN A 82 -10.27 -10.32 24.68
N GLU A 83 -11.38 -11.06 24.53
CA GLU A 83 -11.38 -12.33 23.82
C GLU A 83 -10.98 -12.17 22.36
N THR A 84 -11.48 -11.13 21.70
CA THR A 84 -11.15 -10.83 20.31
C THR A 84 -9.67 -10.51 20.17
N ILE A 85 -9.13 -9.62 21.02
CA ILE A 85 -7.72 -9.24 21.03
C ILE A 85 -6.82 -10.44 21.32
N LYS A 86 -7.13 -11.24 22.34
CA LYS A 86 -6.35 -12.43 22.71
C LYS A 86 -6.22 -13.40 21.54
N ASN A 87 -7.32 -13.68 20.84
CA ASN A 87 -7.31 -14.55 19.66
C ASN A 87 -6.44 -13.99 18.53
N LEU A 88 -6.50 -12.67 18.31
CA LEU A 88 -5.69 -12.01 17.27
C LEU A 88 -4.20 -11.98 17.63
N LEU A 89 -3.84 -11.64 18.88
CA LEU A 89 -2.46 -11.65 19.36
C LEU A 89 -1.86 -13.07 19.34
N ALA A 90 -2.63 -14.10 19.69
CA ALA A 90 -2.19 -15.49 19.58
C ALA A 90 -1.87 -15.86 18.13
N LYS A 91 -2.70 -15.44 17.16
CA LYS A 91 -2.42 -15.65 15.73
C LYS A 91 -1.19 -14.88 15.25
N ILE A 92 -1.01 -13.63 15.68
CA ILE A 92 0.17 -12.82 15.36
C ILE A 92 1.44 -13.49 15.90
N ASN A 93 1.42 -13.95 17.15
CA ASN A 93 2.57 -14.59 17.78
C ASN A 93 2.85 -15.98 17.18
N ASN A 94 1.82 -16.75 16.82
CA ASN A 94 2.00 -18.03 16.12
C ASN A 94 2.57 -17.83 14.71
N ALA A 95 2.17 -16.79 13.98
CA ALA A 95 2.78 -16.45 12.69
C ALA A 95 4.27 -16.08 12.84
N ASN A 96 4.63 -15.40 13.93
CA ASN A 96 6.01 -15.03 14.24
C ASN A 96 6.85 -16.24 14.75
N ASN A 97 6.24 -17.18 15.46
CA ASN A 97 6.89 -18.40 15.95
C ASN A 97 7.10 -19.45 14.84
N THR A 98 6.16 -19.58 13.88
CA THR A 98 6.36 -20.38 12.66
C THR A 98 7.49 -19.84 11.78
N SER A 99 7.83 -18.55 11.92
CA SER A 99 8.95 -17.93 11.21
C SER A 99 10.32 -18.20 11.86
N ASN A 100 10.38 -18.74 13.10
CA ASN A 100 11.60 -18.83 13.90
C ASN A 100 12.06 -20.25 14.29
N THR A 101 11.42 -21.33 13.79
CA THR A 101 11.91 -22.70 14.02
C THR A 101 11.86 -23.55 12.74
N ASN A 102 12.93 -23.49 11.93
CA ASN A 102 13.64 -24.63 11.31
C ASN A 102 14.44 -24.18 10.08
N THR A 103 15.75 -24.23 10.20
CA THR A 103 16.73 -24.17 9.10
C THR A 103 16.80 -25.52 8.40
N LEU A 104 16.54 -25.54 7.08
CA LEU A 104 17.33 -26.16 5.99
C LEU A 104 16.43 -26.37 4.75
N GLN A 105 16.64 -25.53 3.72
CA GLN A 105 16.03 -25.50 2.36
C GLN A 105 14.51 -25.16 2.26
N ASP A 106 14.18 -24.17 1.41
CA ASP A 106 12.84 -23.88 0.87
C ASP A 106 11.69 -23.38 1.79
N ASN A 107 11.82 -22.20 2.37
CA ASN A 107 10.64 -21.31 2.53
C ASN A 107 10.67 -20.25 1.42
N GLN A 108 10.31 -20.67 0.20
CA GLN A 108 10.14 -19.75 -0.93
C GLN A 108 9.01 -18.76 -0.59
N LEU A 109 9.34 -17.50 -0.33
CA LEU A 109 8.34 -16.44 -0.25
C LEU A 109 7.64 -16.38 -1.61
N PHE A 110 6.31 -16.25 -1.62
CA PHE A 110 5.51 -16.20 -2.85
C PHE A 110 5.14 -14.78 -3.27
N GLN A 111 5.33 -13.80 -2.38
CA GLN A 111 5.07 -12.40 -2.63
C GLN A 111 5.92 -11.50 -1.73
N ILE A 112 6.21 -10.29 -2.21
CA ILE A 112 6.65 -9.16 -1.39
C ILE A 112 5.68 -8.00 -1.57
N GLN A 113 5.70 -7.06 -0.64
CA GLN A 113 4.81 -5.89 -0.68
C GLN A 113 5.52 -4.62 -0.22
N SER A 114 5.09 -3.49 -0.80
CA SER A 114 5.39 -2.13 -0.33
C SER A 114 4.10 -1.39 -0.08
N ILE A 115 4.10 -0.55 0.95
CA ILE A 115 2.99 0.31 1.31
C ILE A 115 3.51 1.74 1.33
N TYR A 116 2.88 2.60 0.53
CA TYR A 116 3.32 3.97 0.33
C TYR A 116 2.13 4.93 0.38
N CYS A 117 2.26 6.00 1.16
CA CYS A 117 1.26 7.07 1.22
C CYS A 117 1.77 8.25 0.40
N ASP A 118 1.03 8.62 -0.64
CA ASP A 118 1.31 9.86 -1.38
C ASP A 118 1.13 11.07 -0.45
N PRO A 119 1.92 12.16 -0.60
CA PRO A 119 1.67 13.37 0.16
C PRO A 119 0.27 13.93 -0.13
N GLU A 120 -0.44 14.36 0.90
CA GLU A 120 -1.84 14.82 0.82
C GLU A 120 -2.02 15.94 -0.21
N ASP A 121 -1.16 16.96 -0.13
CA ASP A 121 -1.21 18.13 -1.02
C ASP A 121 -0.59 17.90 -2.41
N TYR A 122 0.04 16.75 -2.64
CA TYR A 122 0.71 16.48 -3.90
C TYR A 122 -0.27 16.03 -4.99
N ILE A 123 -0.29 16.77 -6.09
CA ILE A 123 -0.95 16.41 -7.35
C ILE A 123 0.15 16.35 -8.40
N GLY A 124 0.24 15.25 -9.14
CA GLY A 124 1.29 15.07 -10.12
C GLY A 124 1.73 13.62 -10.28
N ALA A 125 2.89 13.45 -10.90
CA ALA A 125 3.44 12.15 -11.21
C ALA A 125 3.91 11.43 -9.93
N ILE A 126 3.51 10.17 -9.81
CA ILE A 126 3.90 9.24 -8.77
C ILE A 126 4.33 7.95 -9.43
N TRP A 127 5.25 7.26 -8.79
CA TRP A 127 5.93 6.13 -9.41
C TRP A 127 6.32 5.05 -8.41
N THR A 128 6.47 3.84 -8.96
CA THR A 128 6.90 2.64 -8.25
C THR A 128 8.00 1.94 -9.05
N HIS A 129 9.19 1.86 -8.48
CA HIS A 129 10.34 1.19 -9.07
C HIS A 129 10.50 -0.19 -8.46
N ILE A 130 10.38 -1.21 -9.31
CA ILE A 130 10.55 -2.61 -8.94
C ILE A 130 11.91 -3.06 -9.47
N ILE A 131 12.77 -3.54 -8.59
CA ILE A 131 14.10 -4.06 -8.92
C ILE A 131 14.09 -5.56 -8.62
N PRO A 132 14.31 -6.43 -9.61
CA PRO A 132 14.25 -7.87 -9.41
C PRO A 132 15.53 -8.35 -8.72
N GLU A 133 15.41 -9.42 -7.94
CA GLU A 133 16.59 -10.19 -7.52
C GLU A 133 17.27 -10.84 -8.72
N LYS A 134 18.58 -11.13 -8.60
CA LYS A 134 19.43 -11.53 -9.72
C LYS A 134 18.89 -12.74 -10.49
N GLU A 135 18.30 -13.70 -9.79
CA GLU A 135 17.74 -14.91 -10.40
C GLU A 135 16.41 -14.68 -11.13
N ASN A 136 15.75 -13.55 -10.87
CA ASN A 136 14.44 -13.20 -11.42
C ASN A 136 14.50 -12.10 -12.49
N ILE A 137 15.70 -11.65 -12.86
CA ILE A 137 15.89 -10.71 -13.98
C ILE A 137 15.24 -11.28 -15.24
N ASN A 138 14.44 -10.45 -15.90
CA ASN A 138 13.70 -10.78 -17.11
C ASN A 138 12.74 -11.98 -16.98
N LYS A 139 12.27 -12.30 -15.77
CA LYS A 139 11.15 -13.24 -15.57
C LYS A 139 9.84 -12.49 -15.35
N GLU A 140 8.73 -13.17 -15.57
CA GLU A 140 7.40 -12.61 -15.37
C GLU A 140 6.99 -12.64 -13.90
N HIS A 141 6.58 -11.49 -13.40
CA HIS A 141 6.00 -11.27 -12.08
C HIS A 141 4.53 -10.89 -12.24
N LEU A 142 3.68 -11.32 -11.31
CA LEU A 142 2.38 -10.70 -11.12
C LEU A 142 2.57 -9.44 -10.28
N ILE A 143 2.25 -8.28 -10.85
CA ILE A 143 2.37 -7.00 -10.16
C ILE A 143 0.97 -6.44 -9.94
N THR A 144 0.65 -6.13 -8.70
CA THR A 144 -0.62 -5.53 -8.30
C THR A 144 -0.35 -4.22 -7.58
N ILE A 145 -1.05 -3.17 -7.98
CA ILE A 145 -1.10 -1.90 -7.26
C ILE A 145 -2.55 -1.65 -6.85
N ASP A 146 -2.76 -1.47 -5.56
CA ASP A 146 -4.07 -1.22 -4.95
C ASP A 146 -4.08 0.17 -4.32
N TRP A 147 -5.05 0.98 -4.70
CA TRP A 147 -5.31 2.34 -4.23
C TRP A 147 -6.61 2.41 -3.40
N GLY A 148 -7.02 1.29 -2.80
CA GLY A 148 -8.27 1.17 -2.04
C GLY A 148 -9.47 0.91 -2.95
N ALA A 149 -9.97 1.94 -3.64
CA ALA A 149 -11.11 1.81 -4.54
C ALA A 149 -10.73 1.30 -5.94
N TYR A 150 -9.46 1.47 -6.32
CA TYR A 150 -8.94 1.11 -7.63
C TYR A 150 -7.82 0.09 -7.49
N ARG A 151 -7.77 -0.86 -8.43
CA ARG A 151 -6.71 -1.86 -8.49
C ARG A 151 -6.23 -2.01 -9.92
N TRP A 152 -4.93 -1.85 -10.10
CA TRP A 152 -4.23 -2.24 -11.32
C TRP A 152 -3.49 -3.55 -11.07
N GLN A 153 -3.55 -4.48 -12.02
CA GLN A 153 -2.86 -5.76 -11.92
C GLN A 153 -2.46 -6.23 -13.32
N GLN A 154 -1.18 -6.54 -13.52
CA GLN A 154 -0.67 -7.14 -14.76
C GLN A 154 0.50 -8.07 -14.51
N GLU A 155 0.66 -9.02 -15.42
CA GLU A 155 1.86 -9.84 -15.54
C GLU A 155 2.91 -9.06 -16.33
N LYS A 156 4.09 -8.84 -15.74
CA LYS A 156 5.16 -8.07 -16.36
C LYS A 156 6.52 -8.68 -16.10
N ASN A 157 7.34 -8.58 -17.13
CA ASN A 157 8.77 -8.78 -17.05
C ASN A 157 9.43 -7.61 -16.31
N VAL A 158 10.34 -7.91 -15.38
CA VAL A 158 11.13 -6.89 -14.70
C VAL A 158 12.60 -6.97 -15.19
N PRO A 159 13.09 -5.94 -15.90
CA PRO A 159 14.48 -5.92 -16.41
C PRO A 159 15.53 -5.76 -15.29
N GLU A 160 16.80 -5.96 -15.63
CA GLU A 160 17.93 -5.78 -14.69
C GLU A 160 17.97 -4.40 -14.03
N LYS A 161 17.66 -3.34 -14.78
CA LYS A 161 17.59 -1.96 -14.24
C LYS A 161 16.27 -1.67 -13.49
N GLY A 162 15.38 -2.65 -13.42
CA GLY A 162 14.05 -2.54 -12.86
C GLY A 162 12.99 -2.03 -13.83
N LEU A 163 11.75 -2.10 -13.36
CA LEU A 163 10.53 -1.61 -14.01
C LEU A 163 9.97 -0.45 -13.19
N LEU A 164 9.73 0.68 -13.84
CA LEU A 164 9.10 1.85 -13.24
C LEU A 164 7.65 1.95 -13.70
N LEU A 165 6.73 1.86 -12.75
CA LEU A 165 5.30 2.04 -12.99
C LEU A 165 4.94 3.48 -12.64
N CYS A 166 4.47 4.25 -13.63
CA CYS A 166 4.15 5.67 -13.49
C CYS A 166 2.64 5.89 -13.61
N TYR A 167 2.09 6.75 -12.76
CA TYR A 167 0.69 7.16 -12.83
C TYR A 167 0.52 8.59 -12.29
N LEU A 168 -0.59 9.22 -12.65
CA LEU A 168 -0.89 10.62 -12.32
C LEU A 168 -1.92 10.69 -11.19
N LYS A 169 -1.54 11.22 -10.02
CA LYS A 169 -2.48 11.60 -8.97
C LYS A 169 -3.22 12.87 -9.41
N ARG A 170 -4.54 12.77 -9.57
CA ARG A 170 -5.40 13.84 -10.14
C ARG A 170 -6.20 14.61 -9.09
N ASN A 171 -6.25 14.10 -7.87
CA ASN A 171 -6.98 14.67 -6.74
C ASN A 171 -6.11 14.59 -5.47
N LYS A 172 -6.51 15.29 -4.41
CA LYS A 172 -5.79 15.32 -3.13
C LYS A 172 -6.11 14.11 -2.24
N ASP A 173 -6.52 13.00 -2.82
CA ASP A 173 -6.89 11.83 -2.05
C ASP A 173 -5.67 11.29 -1.30
N PHE A 174 -5.87 10.97 -0.03
CA PHE A 174 -4.84 10.45 0.86
C PHE A 174 -5.16 8.99 1.20
N PHE A 175 -4.79 8.08 0.31
CA PHE A 175 -4.88 6.64 0.55
C PHE A 175 -3.51 5.98 0.41
N ALA A 176 -3.30 4.94 1.20
CA ALA A 176 -2.11 4.12 1.09
C ALA A 176 -2.20 3.27 -0.19
N ARG A 177 -1.18 3.37 -1.02
CA ARG A 177 -0.96 2.47 -2.13
C ARG A 177 -0.25 1.21 -1.65
N LEU A 178 -0.86 0.06 -1.89
CA LEU A 178 -0.23 -1.25 -1.68
C LEU A 178 0.26 -1.77 -3.02
N THR A 179 1.58 -1.92 -3.15
CA THR A 179 2.20 -2.62 -4.29
C THR A 179 2.58 -4.02 -3.85
N THR A 180 2.17 -5.03 -4.61
CA THR A 180 2.56 -6.42 -4.41
C THR A 180 3.27 -6.92 -5.66
N VAL A 181 4.37 -7.63 -5.47
CA VAL A 181 5.05 -8.38 -6.53
C VAL A 181 5.03 -9.84 -6.10
N SER A 182 4.43 -10.71 -6.92
CA SER A 182 4.25 -12.12 -6.59
C SER A 182 4.54 -13.03 -7.76
N ILE A 183 4.61 -14.32 -7.48
CA ILE A 183 4.64 -15.35 -8.53
C ILE A 183 3.31 -15.36 -9.31
N ILE A 184 3.36 -15.84 -10.54
CA ILE A 184 2.17 -16.09 -11.36
C ILE A 184 1.68 -17.51 -11.08
N VAL A 185 0.37 -17.67 -10.89
CA VAL A 185 -0.27 -18.96 -10.62
C VAL A 185 -1.42 -19.17 -11.60
N PRO A 186 -1.42 -20.25 -12.40
CA PRO A 186 -0.40 -21.31 -12.47
C PRO A 186 0.93 -20.82 -13.10
N LYS A 187 2.05 -21.44 -12.71
CA LYS A 187 3.39 -21.05 -13.18
C LYS A 187 3.53 -21.25 -14.70
N THR A 188 4.07 -20.26 -15.39
CA THR A 188 4.51 -20.35 -16.79
C THR A 188 6.02 -20.64 -16.86
N MET A 189 6.52 -21.08 -18.02
CA MET A 189 7.95 -21.37 -18.23
C MET A 189 8.86 -20.15 -17.94
N ASN A 190 8.34 -18.93 -18.09
CA ASN A 190 9.06 -17.68 -17.89
C ASN A 190 8.71 -16.97 -16.57
N SER A 191 7.78 -17.51 -15.76
CA SER A 191 7.40 -16.92 -14.48
C SER A 191 8.45 -17.15 -13.39
N ILE A 192 8.52 -16.23 -12.44
CA ILE A 192 9.35 -16.43 -11.25
C ILE A 192 8.83 -17.60 -10.41
N ASN A 193 9.76 -18.39 -9.86
CA ASN A 193 9.41 -19.58 -9.08
C ASN A 193 9.31 -19.32 -7.58
N TYR A 194 10.02 -18.30 -7.12
CA TYR A 194 10.06 -17.80 -5.76
C TYR A 194 10.36 -16.30 -5.82
N ILE A 195 10.11 -15.60 -4.72
CA ILE A 195 10.53 -14.22 -4.53
C ILE A 195 11.11 -14.07 -3.13
N SER A 196 12.04 -13.16 -2.95
CA SER A 196 12.66 -12.88 -1.66
C SER A 196 12.72 -11.38 -1.40
N ASN A 197 13.22 -11.00 -0.22
CA ASN A 197 13.44 -9.60 0.14
C ASN A 197 14.59 -8.95 -0.67
N GLU A 198 15.28 -9.70 -1.54
CA GLU A 198 16.24 -9.14 -2.50
C GLU A 198 15.54 -8.42 -3.66
N THR A 199 14.31 -8.82 -4.01
CA THR A 199 13.47 -8.02 -4.90
C THR A 199 13.02 -6.77 -4.13
N LYS A 200 13.27 -5.58 -4.70
CA LYS A 200 12.97 -4.30 -4.05
C LYS A 200 11.79 -3.62 -4.72
N ILE A 201 10.95 -2.99 -3.90
CA ILE A 201 9.92 -2.05 -4.35
C ILE A 201 10.26 -0.71 -3.71
N ILE A 202 10.44 0.32 -4.54
CA ILE A 202 10.79 1.67 -4.12
C ILE A 202 9.72 2.60 -4.67
N ASP A 203 9.13 3.39 -3.81
CA ASP A 203 8.04 4.28 -4.14
C ASP A 203 8.47 5.74 -4.06
N GLY A 204 7.89 6.59 -4.90
CA GLY A 204 8.19 8.01 -4.88
C GLY A 204 7.26 8.87 -5.72
N TYR A 205 7.58 10.16 -5.74
CA TYR A 205 6.78 11.20 -6.36
C TYR A 205 7.68 12.31 -6.91
N GLY A 206 7.18 13.08 -7.86
CA GLY A 206 7.88 14.26 -8.37
C GLY A 206 9.08 13.94 -9.25
N LYS A 207 10.19 14.67 -9.06
CA LYS A 207 11.30 14.77 -10.03
C LYS A 207 12.35 13.67 -9.90
N ASP A 208 12.34 12.87 -8.84
CA ASP A 208 13.38 11.87 -8.56
C ASP A 208 13.10 10.53 -9.27
N ILE A 209 12.83 10.60 -10.57
CA ILE A 209 12.40 9.44 -11.38
C ILE A 209 13.63 8.60 -11.76
N PRO A 210 13.69 7.31 -11.38
CA PRO A 210 14.78 6.43 -11.80
C PRO A 210 14.85 6.27 -13.33
N SER A 211 16.07 6.26 -13.87
CA SER A 211 16.31 6.02 -15.30
C SER A 211 16.27 4.52 -15.62
N CYS A 212 15.09 3.94 -15.68
CA CYS A 212 14.85 2.53 -16.06
C CYS A 212 13.62 2.40 -16.98
N LEU A 213 13.20 1.17 -17.31
CA LEU A 213 12.05 0.93 -18.18
C LEU A 213 10.78 1.51 -17.55
N GLN A 214 10.13 2.46 -18.23
CA GLN A 214 8.93 3.11 -17.70
C GLN A 214 7.67 2.56 -18.36
N LEU A 215 6.63 2.36 -17.55
CA LEU A 215 5.30 1.97 -17.97
C LEU A 215 4.27 2.92 -17.36
N ASP A 216 3.53 3.62 -18.20
CA ASP A 216 2.36 4.39 -17.77
C ASP A 216 1.18 3.44 -17.50
N ILE A 217 0.62 3.53 -16.29
CA ILE A 217 -0.48 2.66 -15.82
C ILE A 217 -1.73 3.44 -15.41
N ASN A 218 -1.89 4.69 -15.86
CA ASN A 218 -3.13 5.45 -15.67
C ASN A 218 -4.37 4.61 -16.07
N ASP A 219 -5.42 4.63 -15.24
CA ASP A 219 -6.61 3.75 -15.29
C ASP A 219 -6.98 3.24 -16.68
N GLY A 220 -7.07 1.90 -16.78
CA GLY A 220 -7.07 1.12 -18.01
C GLY A 220 -8.24 1.30 -18.98
N TRP A 221 -8.39 2.47 -19.59
CA TRP A 221 -8.83 2.54 -20.98
C TRP A 221 -7.62 2.30 -21.89
N VAL A 222 -7.48 1.05 -22.32
CA VAL A 222 -6.43 0.58 -23.23
C VAL A 222 -6.41 1.38 -24.55
N ARG A 223 -5.17 1.63 -25.04
CA ARG A 223 -4.71 2.17 -26.35
C ARG A 223 -4.72 3.70 -26.53
N ARG A 224 -3.52 4.28 -26.36
CA ARG A 224 -2.62 4.51 -27.50
C ARG A 224 -1.22 4.08 -27.10
N GLU A 225 -0.55 3.33 -27.95
CA GLU A 225 0.91 3.32 -27.96
C GLU A 225 1.36 4.78 -28.12
N PHE A 226 1.72 5.43 -27.02
CA PHE A 226 2.72 6.47 -27.12
C PHE A 226 4.03 5.72 -27.36
N ASN A 227 4.30 5.43 -28.63
CA ASN A 227 5.66 5.18 -29.07
C ASN A 227 6.45 6.43 -28.69
N PHE A 228 7.14 6.39 -27.55
CA PHE A 228 8.26 7.29 -27.24
C PHE A 228 9.45 6.93 -28.14
N ASN A 229 9.21 6.87 -29.45
CA ASN A 229 10.30 6.95 -30.41
C ASN A 229 10.69 8.42 -30.50
N LEU A 230 11.80 8.75 -29.85
CA LEU A 230 12.65 9.91 -30.16
C LEU A 230 11.87 11.24 -30.33
N MET A 231 11.02 11.61 -29.38
CA MET A 231 10.60 13.01 -29.28
C MET A 231 11.59 13.76 -28.38
N ASN A 232 12.40 14.58 -29.06
CA ASN A 232 13.38 15.52 -28.50
C ASN A 232 12.94 16.08 -27.15
N ILE A 233 13.88 16.09 -26.20
CA ILE A 233 13.75 16.65 -24.84
C ILE A 233 13.11 18.06 -24.87
N SER A 234 13.28 18.82 -25.95
CA SER A 234 12.66 20.13 -26.18
C SER A 234 11.12 20.13 -26.25
N SER A 235 10.46 19.06 -26.72
CA SER A 235 8.98 19.00 -26.78
C SER A 235 8.34 18.67 -25.43
N MET A 236 9.08 18.03 -24.51
CA MET A 236 8.61 17.73 -23.16
C MET A 236 8.56 19.00 -22.28
N PHE A 237 9.55 19.89 -22.41
CA PHE A 237 9.52 21.20 -21.77
C PHE A 237 8.39 22.09 -22.35
N ALA A 238 8.17 22.06 -23.67
CA ALA A 238 7.09 22.82 -24.29
C ALA A 238 5.67 22.37 -23.87
N MET A 239 5.49 21.09 -23.50
CA MET A 239 4.21 20.58 -23.00
C MET A 239 3.96 20.99 -21.55
N PHE A 240 5.02 21.03 -20.73
CA PHE A 240 4.99 21.59 -19.37
C PHE A 240 4.75 23.11 -19.36
N ASP A 241 5.37 23.85 -20.29
CA ASP A 241 5.15 25.30 -20.41
C ASP A 241 3.74 25.64 -20.93
N LYS A 242 3.16 24.82 -21.82
CA LYS A 242 1.73 24.94 -22.19
C LYS A 242 0.79 24.65 -21.03
N PHE A 243 1.12 23.69 -20.17
CA PHE A 243 0.32 23.40 -18.96
C PHE A 243 0.38 24.53 -17.95
N LYS A 244 1.56 25.15 -17.78
CA LYS A 244 1.75 26.32 -16.91
C LYS A 244 1.00 27.55 -17.45
N SER A 245 1.09 27.80 -18.76
CA SER A 245 0.34 28.85 -19.45
C SER A 245 -1.18 28.67 -19.36
N LEU A 246 -1.68 27.43 -19.36
CA LEU A 246 -3.13 27.17 -19.24
C LEU A 246 -3.64 27.44 -17.81
N ILE A 247 -2.81 27.17 -16.80
CA ILE A 247 -3.11 27.48 -15.39
C ILE A 247 -3.05 29.00 -15.14
N ASP A 248 -2.10 29.70 -15.77
CA ASP A 248 -2.02 31.16 -15.70
C ASP A 248 -3.18 31.85 -16.45
N LEU A 249 -3.74 31.23 -17.51
CA LEU A 249 -4.90 31.73 -18.25
C LEU A 249 -6.23 31.53 -17.51
N ILE A 250 -6.29 30.59 -16.57
CA ILE A 250 -7.47 30.28 -15.75
C ILE A 250 -7.48 31.10 -14.44
N ASN A 251 -6.36 31.73 -14.08
CA ASN A 251 -6.19 32.54 -12.87
C ASN A 251 -6.23 34.07 -13.11
N ILE A 252 -6.95 34.54 -14.13
CA ILE A 252 -7.36 35.94 -14.33
C ILE A 252 -8.89 36.00 -14.31
#